data_AF-A0A9E4LVL3-F1
#
_entry.id   AF-A0A9E4LVL3-F1
#
_cell.length_a   1.000
_cell.length_b   1.000
_cell.length_c   1.000
_cell.angle_alpha   90.00
_cell.angle_beta   90.00
_cell.angle_gamma   90.00
#
_symmetry.space_group_name_H-M   'P 1'
#
loop_
_entity.id
_entity.type
_entity.pdbx_description
1 polymer ?
#
loop_
_entity_poly.entity_id
_entity_poly.type
_entity_poly.pdbx_seq_one_letter_code
_entity_poly.pdbx_strand_id
1 'polypeptide(L)'
;MADIRFEWDERKNARNQRKHRVAFEEARSVFFDEFAILIPDPDTSRSEERFILLGLSGVARILVVCHCVRAEGEIIRIISARKANQTERQAYRHRHDFSAGRRNPYVKRLKRQVTIRLDQDTIDYFKNLSTDTGIPYQTLINLYLRDCATNGRKLAVLWDAPAGPGTT
;
A
#
# COMPACT_ATOMS: atom_id res chain seq x y z
N MET A 1 3.41 -19.00 -10.19
CA MET A 1 4.02 -17.66 -10.29
C MET A 1 4.95 -17.50 -9.10
N ALA A 2 6.20 -17.09 -9.31
CA ALA A 2 7.12 -16.85 -8.21
C ALA A 2 6.67 -15.62 -7.40
N ASP A 3 6.47 -15.80 -6.10
CA ASP A 3 6.13 -14.72 -5.17
C ASP A 3 7.31 -13.73 -5.10
N ILE A 4 6.99 -12.43 -5.19
CA ILE A 4 7.99 -11.38 -5.01
C ILE A 4 8.43 -11.39 -3.54
N ARG A 5 9.74 -11.49 -3.31
CA ARG A 5 10.35 -11.36 -1.99
C ARG A 5 10.91 -9.96 -1.81
N PHE A 6 10.86 -9.48 -0.57
CA PHE A 6 11.42 -8.19 -0.20
C PHE A 6 12.66 -8.37 0.66
N GLU A 7 13.70 -7.61 0.36
CA GLU A 7 14.95 -7.62 1.09
C GLU A 7 15.42 -6.20 1.40
N TRP A 8 16.17 -6.05 2.49
CA TRP A 8 16.87 -4.82 2.82
C TRP A 8 17.99 -5.08 3.82
N ASP A 9 18.86 -4.10 3.99
CA ASP A 9 19.86 -4.09 5.05
C ASP A 9 19.24 -3.47 6.32
N GLU A 10 19.27 -4.18 7.45
CA GLU A 10 18.66 -3.70 8.70
C GLU A 10 19.36 -2.48 9.32
N ARG A 11 20.68 -2.36 9.15
CA ARG A 11 21.40 -1.14 9.57
C ARG A 11 20.94 0.06 8.74
N LYS A 12 20.64 -0.16 7.45
CA LYS A 12 20.08 0.86 6.58
C LYS A 12 18.63 1.19 6.91
N ASN A 13 17.80 0.18 7.23
CA ASN A 13 16.43 0.35 7.71
C ASN A 13 16.41 1.22 8.98
N ALA A 14 17.23 0.89 9.99
CA ALA A 14 17.34 1.68 11.22
C ALA A 14 17.78 3.13 10.96
N ARG A 15 18.76 3.34 10.05
CA ARG A 15 19.18 4.69 9.65
C ARG A 15 18.06 5.45 8.93
N ASN A 16 17.32 4.78 8.06
CA ASN A 16 16.19 5.36 7.33
C ASN A 16 15.07 5.77 8.30
N GLN A 17 14.76 4.94 9.29
CA GLN A 17 13.78 5.27 10.33
C GLN A 17 14.20 6.51 11.12
N ARG A 18 15.46 6.59 11.56
CA ARG A 18 15.97 7.78 12.27
C ARG A 18 15.90 9.05 11.42
N LYS A 19 16.27 8.96 10.14
CA LYS A 19 16.34 10.13 9.23
C LYS A 19 14.98 10.55 8.68
N HIS A 20 14.13 9.60 8.31
CA HIS A 20 12.91 9.84 7.53
C HIS A 20 11.62 9.42 8.24
N ARG A 21 11.70 8.78 9.41
CA ARG A 21 10.55 8.29 10.19
C ARG A 21 9.66 7.33 9.41
N VAL A 22 10.29 6.53 8.54
CA VAL A 22 9.66 5.49 7.71
C VAL A 22 10.47 4.22 7.85
N ALA A 23 9.82 3.14 8.29
CA ALA A 23 10.39 1.81 8.31
C ALA A 23 10.26 1.15 6.93
N PHE A 24 11.18 0.27 6.56
CA PHE A 24 11.10 -0.46 5.30
C PHE A 24 9.93 -1.44 5.25
N GLU A 25 9.49 -1.96 6.39
CA GLU A 25 8.27 -2.75 6.49
C GLU A 25 7.02 -1.95 6.05
N GLU A 26 6.95 -0.67 6.42
CA GLU A 26 5.91 0.22 5.91
C GLU A 26 6.12 0.54 4.43
N ALA A 27 7.36 0.83 4.01
CA ALA A 27 7.66 1.12 2.61
C ALA A 27 7.29 -0.05 1.69
N ARG A 28 7.47 -1.30 2.15
CA ARG A 28 7.02 -2.52 1.46
C ARG A 28 5.54 -2.47 1.11
N SER A 29 4.71 -1.88 1.97
CA SER A 29 3.26 -1.82 1.75
C SER A 29 2.86 -0.96 0.53
N VAL A 30 3.73 -0.04 0.08
CA VAL A 30 3.52 0.79 -1.11
C VAL A 30 3.51 -0.04 -2.40
N PHE A 31 4.22 -1.16 -2.43
CA PHE A 31 4.21 -2.07 -3.58
C PHE A 31 2.85 -2.73 -3.81
N PHE A 32 1.98 -2.71 -2.81
CA PHE A 32 0.60 -3.15 -2.90
C PHE A 32 -0.35 -2.00 -3.29
N ASP A 33 0.13 -0.80 -3.54
CA ASP A 33 -0.72 0.26 -4.07
C ASP A 33 -0.83 0.14 -5.59
N GLU A 34 -2.06 -0.04 -6.08
CA GLU A 34 -2.33 -0.21 -7.51
C GLU A 34 -2.11 1.08 -8.30
N PHE A 35 -2.23 2.22 -7.62
CA PHE A 35 -2.08 3.55 -8.20
C PHE A 35 -0.67 4.11 -7.99
N ALA A 36 0.23 3.33 -7.40
CA ALA A 36 1.61 3.75 -7.27
C ALA A 36 2.27 3.93 -8.64
N ILE A 37 3.13 4.94 -8.73
CA ILE A 37 3.80 5.39 -9.95
C ILE A 37 5.26 4.97 -9.84
N LEU A 38 5.72 4.16 -10.79
CA LEU A 38 7.10 3.75 -10.95
C LEU A 38 7.81 4.71 -11.90
N ILE A 39 8.89 5.31 -11.42
CA ILE A 39 9.70 6.32 -12.10
C ILE A 39 11.13 5.75 -12.21
N PRO A 40 11.77 5.79 -13.40
CA PRO A 40 13.19 5.49 -13.53
C PRO A 40 14.03 6.45 -12.68
N ASP A 41 15.03 5.93 -11.95
CA ASP A 41 15.96 6.81 -11.23
C ASP A 41 16.97 7.41 -12.21
N PRO A 42 16.98 8.74 -12.45
CA PRO A 42 17.92 9.37 -13.39
C PRO A 42 19.38 9.23 -12.93
N ASP A 43 19.61 9.07 -11.62
CA ASP A 43 20.94 8.93 -11.01
C ASP A 43 21.38 7.46 -10.91
N THR A 44 20.83 6.59 -11.77
CA THR A 44 21.17 5.16 -11.81
C THR A 44 22.69 4.99 -11.96
N SER A 45 23.33 4.44 -10.92
CA SER A 45 24.74 4.06 -10.98
C SER A 45 24.95 2.88 -11.94
N ARG A 46 26.13 2.82 -12.60
CA ARG A 46 26.50 1.78 -13.58
C ARG A 46 26.35 0.32 -13.13
N SER A 47 26.21 0.03 -11.83
CA SER A 47 26.19 -1.36 -11.31
C SER A 47 24.81 -1.90 -10.95
N GLU A 48 23.80 -1.07 -10.69
CA GLU A 48 22.44 -1.52 -10.32
C GLU A 48 21.39 -0.50 -10.80
N GLU A 49 20.47 -0.94 -11.66
CA GLU A 49 19.32 -0.14 -12.09
C GLU A 49 18.40 0.15 -10.90
N ARG A 50 18.17 1.43 -10.63
CA ARG A 50 17.34 1.88 -9.51
C ARG A 50 16.03 2.45 -10.02
N PHE A 51 15.01 2.28 -9.21
CA PHE A 51 13.68 2.78 -9.48
C PHE A 51 13.14 3.52 -8.26
N ILE A 52 12.27 4.47 -8.54
CA ILE A 52 11.51 5.22 -7.54
C ILE A 52 10.05 4.79 -7.66
N LEU A 53 9.46 4.33 -6.56
CA LEU A 53 8.04 4.07 -6.44
C LEU A 53 7.39 5.14 -5.56
N LEU A 54 6.48 5.92 -6.12
CA LEU A 54 5.66 6.89 -5.42
C LEU A 54 4.27 6.30 -5.20
N GLY A 55 3.85 6.11 -3.95
CA GLY A 55 2.54 5.52 -3.68
C GLY A 55 2.07 5.62 -2.24
N LEU A 56 0.86 5.13 -1.99
CA LEU A 56 0.20 5.15 -0.69
C LEU A 56 0.58 3.91 0.15
N SER A 57 1.08 4.14 1.36
CA SER A 57 1.40 3.09 2.32
C SER A 57 0.15 2.55 3.01
N GLY A 58 0.29 1.38 3.62
CA GLY A 58 -0.76 0.71 4.41
C GLY A 58 -1.20 1.47 5.66
N VAL A 59 -0.47 2.51 6.06
CA VAL A 59 -0.84 3.43 7.16
C VAL A 59 -1.22 4.81 6.62
N ALA A 60 -1.72 4.86 5.38
CA ALA A 60 -2.25 6.04 4.71
C ALA A 60 -1.26 7.21 4.53
N ARG A 61 0.04 6.90 4.31
CA ARG A 61 1.06 7.92 3.99
C ARG A 61 1.53 7.79 2.55
N ILE A 62 1.63 8.91 1.82
CA ILE A 62 2.25 8.90 0.50
C ILE A 62 3.77 8.89 0.69
N LEU A 63 4.42 7.85 0.19
CA LEU A 63 5.85 7.61 0.32
C LEU A 63 6.53 7.59 -1.05
N VAL A 64 7.79 7.99 -1.05
CA VAL A 64 8.75 7.77 -2.12
C VAL A 64 9.68 6.66 -1.66
N VAL A 65 9.72 5.57 -2.41
CA VAL A 65 10.52 4.38 -2.12
C VAL A 65 11.53 4.19 -3.24
N CYS A 66 12.82 4.18 -2.92
CA CYS A 66 13.87 3.80 -3.85
C CYS A 66 14.18 2.32 -3.68
N HIS A 67 14.22 1.57 -4.77
CA HIS A 67 14.51 0.13 -4.77
C HIS A 67 15.29 -0.27 -6.01
N CYS A 68 15.94 -1.44 -5.94
CA CYS A 68 16.44 -2.14 -7.11
C CYS A 68 15.78 -3.52 -7.21
N VAL A 69 15.78 -4.05 -8.43
CA VAL A 69 15.21 -5.35 -8.75
C VAL A 69 16.34 -6.33 -9.03
N ARG A 70 16.28 -7.53 -8.43
CA ARG A 70 17.29 -8.60 -8.53
C ARG A 70 16.63 -9.92 -8.90
N ALA A 71 17.46 -10.91 -9.24
CA ALA A 71 17.02 -12.27 -9.58
C ALA A 71 15.85 -12.24 -10.58
N GLU A 72 16.05 -11.56 -11.71
CA GLU A 72 15.07 -11.48 -12.81
C GLU A 72 13.67 -10.99 -12.39
N GLY A 73 13.56 -10.17 -11.35
CA GLY A 73 12.28 -9.65 -10.87
C GLY A 73 11.70 -10.38 -9.67
N GLU A 74 12.39 -11.35 -9.09
CA GLU A 74 11.91 -12.08 -7.92
C GLU A 74 12.18 -11.36 -6.59
N ILE A 75 13.24 -10.54 -6.54
CA ILE A 75 13.65 -9.86 -5.32
C ILE A 75 13.59 -8.35 -5.53
N ILE A 76 12.82 -7.68 -4.67
CA ILE A 76 12.81 -6.23 -4.55
C ILE A 76 13.64 -5.86 -3.33
N ARG A 77 14.77 -5.18 -3.56
CA ARG A 77 15.61 -4.65 -2.48
C ARG A 77 15.26 -3.20 -2.21
N ILE A 78 14.72 -2.91 -1.02
CA ILE A 78 14.43 -1.53 -0.61
C ILE A 78 15.74 -0.85 -0.18
N ILE A 79 16.01 0.31 -0.78
CA ILE A 79 17.26 1.07 -0.60
C ILE A 79 17.03 2.27 0.34
N SER A 80 15.93 2.99 0.17
CA SER A 80 15.54 4.11 1.03
C SER A 80 14.04 4.41 0.90
N ALA A 81 13.46 5.03 1.91
CA ALA A 81 12.08 5.47 1.87
C ALA A 81 11.87 6.77 2.65
N ARG A 82 11.08 7.68 2.10
CA ARG A 82 10.71 8.93 2.76
C ARG A 82 9.26 9.31 2.48
N LYS A 83 8.73 10.24 3.27
CA LYS A 83 7.46 10.89 2.94
C LYS A 83 7.60 11.67 1.63
N ALA A 84 6.56 11.61 0.81
CA ALA A 84 6.44 12.46 -0.35
C ALA A 84 6.34 13.94 0.08
N ASN A 85 7.01 14.82 -0.68
CA ASN A 85 6.87 16.27 -0.58
C ASN A 85 5.54 16.73 -1.18
N GLN A 86 5.25 18.03 -1.16
CA GLN A 86 3.96 18.55 -1.64
C GLN A 86 3.73 18.27 -3.13
N THR A 87 4.74 18.50 -3.97
CA THR A 87 4.67 18.27 -5.41
C THR A 87 4.42 16.80 -5.74
N GLU A 88 5.15 15.88 -5.09
CA GLU A 88 4.99 14.43 -5.27
C GLU A 88 3.61 13.94 -4.80
N ARG A 89 3.09 14.51 -3.69
CA ARG A 89 1.72 14.19 -3.25
C ARG A 89 0.69 14.63 -4.27
N GLN A 90 0.87 15.79 -4.88
CA GLN A 90 -0.01 16.26 -5.95
C GLN A 90 0.10 15.35 -7.18
N ALA A 91 1.31 14.98 -7.60
CA ALA A 91 1.51 14.04 -8.69
C ALA A 91 0.77 12.70 -8.45
N TYR A 92 0.88 12.14 -7.24
CA TYR A 92 0.15 10.93 -6.86
C TYR A 92 -1.39 11.11 -6.90
N ARG A 93 -1.89 12.24 -6.40
CA ARG A 93 -3.34 12.53 -6.35
C ARG A 93 -3.95 12.73 -7.72
N HIS A 94 -3.25 13.47 -8.59
CA HIS A 94 -3.80 13.86 -9.87
C HIS A 94 -3.85 12.71 -10.87
N ARG A 95 -3.13 11.58 -10.66
CA ARG A 95 -3.16 10.30 -11.41
C ARG A 95 -3.08 10.35 -12.94
N HIS A 96 -3.18 11.52 -13.56
CA HIS A 96 -3.48 11.75 -14.96
C HIS A 96 -2.27 12.31 -15.71
N ASP A 97 -1.23 12.74 -15.01
CA ASP A 97 0.03 13.14 -15.61
C ASP A 97 1.08 12.02 -15.46
N PHE A 98 0.99 11.01 -16.34
CA PHE A 98 1.96 9.92 -16.45
C PHE A 98 3.25 10.34 -17.19
N SER A 99 3.47 11.64 -17.44
CA SER A 99 4.64 12.11 -18.20
C SER A 99 5.97 11.68 -17.56
N ALA A 100 6.00 11.43 -16.25
CA ALA A 100 7.20 11.05 -15.51
C ALA A 100 7.32 9.55 -15.15
N GLY A 101 6.32 8.70 -15.40
CA GLY A 101 6.39 7.30 -14.92
C GLY A 101 5.26 6.37 -15.38
N ARG A 102 5.41 5.07 -15.09
CA ARG A 102 4.43 4.01 -15.42
C ARG A 102 3.71 3.49 -14.17
N ARG A 103 2.54 2.86 -14.34
CA ARG A 103 1.82 2.20 -13.22
C ARG A 103 2.67 1.11 -12.56
N ASN A 104 2.44 0.91 -11.27
CA ASN A 104 3.11 -0.12 -10.47
C ASN A 104 3.01 -1.52 -11.13
N PRO A 105 4.14 -2.07 -11.62
CA PRO A 105 4.14 -3.36 -12.32
C PRO A 105 4.10 -4.56 -11.37
N TYR A 106 4.30 -4.35 -10.07
CA TYR A 106 4.44 -5.43 -9.08
C TYR A 106 3.09 -5.95 -8.56
N VAL A 107 2.03 -5.14 -8.69
CA VAL A 107 0.70 -5.38 -8.10
C VAL A 107 0.14 -6.74 -8.46
N LYS A 108 0.25 -7.15 -9.73
CA LYS A 108 -0.32 -8.41 -10.24
C LYS A 108 0.28 -9.66 -9.57
N ARG A 109 1.51 -9.57 -9.09
CA ARG A 109 2.21 -10.66 -8.39
C ARG A 109 2.10 -10.56 -6.86
N LEU A 110 1.66 -9.41 -6.35
CA LEU A 110 1.54 -9.13 -4.91
C LEU A 110 0.10 -9.17 -4.40
N LYS A 111 -0.89 -9.01 -5.28
CA LYS A 111 -2.31 -9.04 -4.94
C LYS A 111 -3.00 -10.23 -5.58
N ARG A 112 -3.89 -10.83 -4.78
CA ARG A 112 -4.89 -11.77 -5.29
C ARG A 112 -6.17 -11.00 -5.64
N GLN A 113 -6.64 -11.15 -6.87
CA GLN A 113 -7.95 -10.66 -7.26
C GLN A 113 -9.04 -11.57 -6.67
N VAL A 114 -10.02 -10.96 -6.01
CA VAL A 114 -11.18 -11.65 -5.45
C VAL A 114 -12.45 -10.88 -5.80
N THR A 115 -13.56 -11.58 -5.98
CA THR A 115 -14.89 -10.98 -6.14
C THR A 115 -15.57 -10.97 -4.78
N ILE A 116 -15.90 -9.78 -4.27
CA ILE A 116 -16.67 -9.59 -3.04
C ILE A 116 -18.00 -8.93 -3.38
N ARG A 117 -19.08 -9.40 -2.77
CA ARG A 117 -20.38 -8.70 -2.80
C ARG A 117 -20.43 -7.80 -1.57
N LEU A 118 -20.67 -6.52 -1.79
CA LEU A 118 -20.89 -5.52 -0.74
C LEU A 118 -22.29 -4.94 -0.97
N ASP A 119 -22.99 -4.62 0.12
CA ASP A 119 -24.27 -3.94 0.05
C ASP A 119 -24.11 -2.50 -0.49
N GLN A 120 -25.21 -1.92 -0.96
CA GLN A 120 -25.23 -0.61 -1.59
C GLN A 120 -24.76 0.50 -0.63
N ASP A 121 -25.21 0.46 0.62
CA ASP A 121 -24.89 1.49 1.62
C ASP A 121 -23.39 1.52 1.96
N THR A 122 -22.77 0.34 2.09
CA THR A 122 -21.32 0.20 2.27
C THR A 122 -20.56 0.78 1.08
N ILE A 123 -21.00 0.49 -0.15
CA ILE A 123 -20.36 1.03 -1.36
C ILE A 123 -20.46 2.56 -1.39
N ASP A 124 -21.62 3.11 -1.09
CA ASP A 124 -21.87 4.55 -1.14
C ASP A 124 -21.11 5.30 -0.05
N TYR A 125 -20.97 4.72 1.15
CA TYR A 125 -20.08 5.24 2.19
C TYR A 125 -18.66 5.46 1.67
N PHE A 126 -18.05 4.44 1.06
CA PHE A 126 -16.67 4.55 0.57
C PHE A 126 -16.54 5.43 -0.68
N LYS A 127 -17.58 5.53 -1.53
CA LYS A 127 -17.61 6.49 -2.65
C LYS A 127 -17.64 7.94 -2.15
N ASN A 128 -18.44 8.24 -1.14
CA ASN A 128 -18.48 9.56 -0.52
C ASN A 128 -17.12 9.91 0.08
N LEU A 129 -16.53 8.97 0.85
CA LEU A 129 -15.18 9.14 1.40
C LEU A 129 -14.11 9.29 0.31
N SER A 130 -14.29 8.65 -0.86
CA SER A 130 -13.41 8.82 -2.02
C SER A 130 -13.46 10.24 -2.59
N THR A 131 -14.63 10.87 -2.61
CA THR A 131 -14.80 12.26 -3.03
C THR A 131 -14.07 13.21 -2.08
N ASP A 132 -14.19 12.99 -0.78
CA ASP A 132 -13.59 13.85 0.24
C ASP A 132 -12.05 13.71 0.31
N THR A 133 -11.55 12.48 0.17
CA THR A 133 -10.12 12.17 0.35
C THR A 133 -9.31 12.22 -0.94
N GLY A 134 -9.98 12.12 -2.11
CA GLY A 134 -9.35 11.91 -3.41
C GLY A 134 -8.73 10.52 -3.61
N ILE A 135 -8.86 9.61 -2.65
CA ILE A 135 -8.36 8.23 -2.72
C ILE A 135 -9.47 7.35 -3.31
N PRO A 136 -9.21 6.43 -4.25
CA PRO A 136 -10.28 5.62 -4.83
C PRO A 136 -10.93 4.75 -3.76
N TYR A 137 -12.25 4.60 -3.82
CA TYR A 137 -13.02 3.87 -2.82
C TYR A 137 -12.55 2.42 -2.62
N GLN A 138 -12.08 1.74 -3.68
CA GLN A 138 -11.52 0.38 -3.55
C GLN A 138 -10.23 0.35 -2.71
N THR A 139 -9.39 1.38 -2.84
CA THR A 139 -8.20 1.54 -2.00
C THR A 139 -8.61 1.81 -0.56
N LEU A 140 -9.62 2.64 -0.33
CA LEU A 140 -10.15 2.90 1.02
C LEU A 140 -10.68 1.63 1.66
N ILE A 141 -11.50 0.83 0.95
CA ILE A 141 -11.99 -0.47 1.43
C ILE A 141 -10.81 -1.34 1.87
N ASN A 142 -9.80 -1.49 1.02
CA ASN A 142 -8.64 -2.33 1.33
C ASN A 142 -7.83 -1.79 2.52
N LEU A 143 -7.68 -0.47 2.67
CA LEU A 143 -7.01 0.14 3.82
C LEU A 143 -7.77 -0.10 5.12
N TYR A 144 -9.10 0.02 5.11
CA TYR A 144 -9.94 -0.25 6.28
C TYR A 144 -9.92 -1.73 6.66
N LEU A 145 -10.01 -2.64 5.69
CA LEU A 145 -9.88 -4.08 5.96
C LEU A 145 -8.51 -4.43 6.54
N ARG A 146 -7.44 -3.78 6.04
CA ARG A 146 -6.10 -3.91 6.61
C ARG A 146 -6.03 -3.39 8.03
N ASP A 147 -6.58 -2.20 8.31
CA ASP A 147 -6.63 -1.64 9.67
C ASP A 147 -7.35 -2.60 10.63
N CYS A 148 -8.48 -3.17 10.20
CA CYS A 148 -9.21 -4.17 10.98
C CYS A 148 -8.33 -5.39 11.32
N ALA A 149 -7.64 -5.95 10.33
CA ALA A 149 -6.77 -7.10 10.53
C ALA A 149 -5.55 -6.78 11.41
N THR A 150 -4.88 -5.64 11.17
CA THR A 150 -3.69 -5.22 11.93
C THR A 150 -4.01 -4.94 13.40
N ASN A 151 -5.18 -4.37 13.69
CA ASN A 151 -5.59 -4.08 15.06
C ASN A 151 -6.43 -5.20 15.70
N GLY A 152 -6.60 -6.34 15.02
CA GLY A 152 -7.37 -7.47 15.55
C GLY A 152 -8.83 -7.11 15.88
N ARG A 153 -9.44 -6.18 15.14
CA ARG A 153 -10.83 -5.76 15.37
C ARG A 153 -11.75 -6.97 15.17
N LYS A 154 -12.55 -7.29 16.20
CA LYS A 154 -13.56 -8.34 16.15
C LYS A 154 -14.94 -7.72 16.06
N LEU A 155 -15.76 -8.20 15.13
CA LEU A 155 -17.16 -7.82 15.08
C LEU A 155 -17.87 -8.44 16.27
N ALA A 156 -18.58 -7.63 17.05
CA ALA A 156 -19.48 -8.12 18.09
C ALA A 156 -20.71 -8.68 17.40
N VAL A 157 -20.68 -9.97 17.06
CA VAL A 157 -21.86 -10.64 16.54
C VAL A 157 -22.65 -11.18 17.71
N LEU A 158 -23.85 -10.63 17.91
CA LEU A 158 -24.81 -11.14 18.86
C LEU A 158 -25.42 -12.42 18.27
N TRP A 159 -24.76 -13.54 18.51
CA TRP A 159 -25.34 -14.87 18.30
C TRP A 159 -25.95 -15.29 19.63
N ASP A 160 -27.27 -15.11 19.74
CA ASP A 160 -28.19 -15.64 20.76
C ASP A 160 -28.01 -15.22 22.24
N ALA A 161 -29.03 -14.53 22.76
CA ALA A 161 -29.42 -14.68 24.16
C ALA A 161 -30.00 -16.10 24.34
N PRO A 162 -29.65 -16.85 25.40
CA PRO A 162 -30.31 -18.12 25.65
C PRO A 162 -31.79 -17.86 25.94
N ALA A 163 -32.67 -18.38 25.07
CA ALA A 163 -34.05 -18.63 25.45
C ALA A 163 -34.02 -19.71 26.55
N GLY A 164 -34.00 -19.27 27.81
CA GLY A 164 -34.12 -20.16 28.96
C GLY A 164 -35.46 -20.92 28.88
N PRO A 165 -35.46 -22.25 29.08
CA PRO A 165 -36.71 -23.00 29.10
C PRO A 165 -37.46 -22.74 30.41
N GLY A 166 -38.74 -22.40 30.26
CA GLY A 166 -39.85 -22.66 31.19
C GLY A 166 -39.60 -22.50 32.69
N THR A 167 -40.28 -21.54 33.30
CA THR A 167 -40.80 -21.74 34.66
C THR A 167 -42.32 -21.74 34.57
N THR A 168 -42.87 -22.90 34.92
CA THR A 168 -44.28 -23.23 35.17
C THR A 168 -45.03 -22.19 35.97
#